data_AF-A0A6P0HJ17-F1
#
_entry.id   AF-A0A6P0HJ17-F1
#
_cell.length_a   1.000
_cell.length_b   1.000
_cell.length_c   1.000
_cell.angle_alpha   90.00
_cell.angle_beta   90.00
_cell.angle_gamma   90.00
#
_symmetry.space_group_name_H-M   'P 1'
#
loop_
_entity.id
_entity.type
_entity.pdbx_description
1 polymer ?
#
loop_
_entity_poly.entity_id
_entity_poly.type
_entity_poly.pdbx_seq_one_letter_code
_entity_poly.pdbx_strand_id
1 'polypeptide(L)'
;MNAVTVELGRQLHEALLEVGNRSDVRVVVVRGAGGNFSAGGDFGEVQRLRPGGTAALEPLFRNFGAACRVIAGLPVPVVAVVEGVAMAGGFELLQAADIALVRDDARLCDNHVNFGQVPGGGGSQRLPRLVGRRRALGHLLTGARIDGPTAVAWGLAFRSFAPEEFEAGVEDVLARLAARRPDAVRKIKALVHEGAALGLDDALELELAVVLEHIAGDAGGAGVEAFTDARTDARTDIRTDIRTDIRTDTRSGTDSRTEEAR
;
A
#
# COMPACT_ATOMS: atom_id res chain seq x y z
N MET A 1 10.21 13.92 -16.06
CA MET A 1 8.87 13.42 -15.67
C MET A 1 8.84 13.32 -14.16
N ASN A 2 8.04 14.16 -13.49
CA ASN A 2 7.91 14.22 -12.02
C ASN A 2 9.24 14.03 -11.27
N ALA A 3 10.24 14.83 -11.67
CA ALA A 3 11.60 14.68 -11.18
C ALA A 3 11.73 15.23 -9.75
N VAL A 4 12.54 14.56 -8.94
CA VAL A 4 12.80 14.95 -7.56
C VAL A 4 13.79 16.11 -7.55
N THR A 5 13.27 17.28 -7.23
CA THR A 5 14.03 18.50 -6.95
C THR A 5 14.11 18.76 -5.44
N VAL A 6 14.97 19.70 -5.04
CA VAL A 6 15.03 20.22 -3.66
C VAL A 6 13.64 20.68 -3.21
N GLU A 7 12.96 21.39 -4.11
CA GLU A 7 11.63 21.94 -3.85
C GLU A 7 10.56 20.86 -3.76
N LEU A 8 10.55 19.89 -4.68
CA LEU A 8 9.59 18.78 -4.61
C LEU A 8 9.76 17.98 -3.32
N GLY A 9 11.01 17.68 -2.93
CA GLY A 9 11.28 16.97 -1.67
C GLY A 9 10.76 17.73 -0.45
N ARG A 10 10.92 19.06 -0.42
CA ARG A 10 10.44 19.92 0.65
C ARG A 10 8.91 19.96 0.69
N GLN A 11 8.27 20.24 -0.43
CA GLN A 11 6.81 20.32 -0.54
C GLN A 11 6.14 18.98 -0.23
N LEU A 12 6.72 17.86 -0.68
CA LEU A 12 6.20 16.53 -0.38
C LEU A 12 6.26 16.23 1.13
N HIS A 13 7.37 16.57 1.78
CA HIS A 13 7.50 16.41 3.23
C HIS A 13 6.47 17.25 4.00
N GLU A 14 6.29 18.52 3.63
CA GLU A 14 5.31 19.41 4.24
C GLU A 14 3.87 18.93 4.05
N ALA A 15 3.51 18.53 2.83
CA ALA A 15 2.18 18.00 2.53
C ALA A 15 1.87 16.72 3.32
N LEU A 16 2.85 15.82 3.46
CA LEU A 16 2.70 14.60 4.26
C LEU A 16 2.48 14.92 5.75
N LEU A 17 3.22 15.89 6.30
CA LEU A 17 3.03 16.33 7.68
C LEU A 17 1.66 16.99 7.90
N GLU A 18 1.24 17.87 6.98
CA GLU A 18 -0.07 18.51 7.04
C GLU A 18 -1.20 17.47 7.07
N VAL A 19 -1.15 16.52 6.15
CA VAL A 19 -2.15 15.45 6.06
C VAL A 19 -2.09 14.51 7.26
N GLY A 20 -0.90 14.27 7.83
CA GLY A 20 -0.74 13.50 9.06
C GLY A 20 -1.48 14.08 10.27
N ASN A 21 -1.70 15.40 10.30
CA ASN A 21 -2.40 16.10 11.38
C ASN A 21 -3.91 16.18 11.19
N ARG A 22 -4.44 15.65 10.07
CA ARG A 22 -5.87 15.69 9.74
C ARG A 22 -6.60 14.44 10.22
N SER A 23 -7.65 14.63 11.02
CA SER A 23 -8.50 13.54 11.52
C SER A 23 -9.53 13.05 10.51
N ASP A 24 -9.85 13.87 9.50
CA ASP A 24 -10.81 13.55 8.44
C ASP A 24 -10.20 12.70 7.31
N VAL A 25 -8.87 12.62 7.24
CA VAL A 25 -8.16 11.80 6.25
C VAL A 25 -8.11 10.34 6.68
N ARG A 26 -8.39 9.45 5.72
CA ARG A 26 -8.43 7.99 5.93
C ARG A 26 -7.29 7.25 5.26
N VAL A 27 -6.87 7.71 4.09
CA VAL A 27 -5.80 7.14 3.26
C VAL A 27 -5.11 8.27 2.52
N VAL A 28 -3.78 8.20 2.41
CA VAL A 28 -2.97 9.09 1.57
C VAL A 28 -2.60 8.36 0.30
N VAL A 29 -2.82 9.00 -0.84
CA VAL A 29 -2.40 8.47 -2.14
C VAL A 29 -1.26 9.31 -2.68
N VAL A 30 -0.13 8.66 -2.97
CA VAL A 30 0.98 9.26 -3.71
C VAL A 30 0.89 8.75 -5.14
N ARG A 31 0.63 9.65 -6.09
CA ARG A 31 0.50 9.33 -7.51
C ARG A 31 1.15 10.42 -8.35
N GLY A 32 1.83 10.03 -9.43
CA GLY A 32 2.45 10.97 -10.36
C GLY A 32 1.48 11.45 -11.43
N ALA A 33 1.54 12.74 -11.78
CA ALA A 33 0.78 13.30 -12.89
C ALA A 33 1.36 12.87 -14.25
N GLY A 34 0.52 12.82 -15.30
CA GLY A 34 0.98 12.55 -16.67
C GLY A 34 1.40 11.09 -16.93
N GLY A 35 0.75 10.13 -16.26
CA GLY A 35 0.90 8.70 -16.54
C GLY A 35 2.28 8.11 -16.19
N ASN A 36 3.04 8.80 -15.34
CA ASN A 36 4.35 8.35 -14.85
C ASN A 36 4.45 8.68 -13.36
N PHE A 37 4.94 7.75 -12.55
CA PHE A 37 5.13 8.00 -11.12
C PHE A 37 6.23 9.04 -10.88
N SER A 38 7.49 8.68 -11.12
CA SER A 38 8.63 9.60 -11.05
C SER A 38 9.86 9.03 -11.75
N ALA A 39 10.55 9.88 -12.51
CA ALA A 39 11.82 9.51 -13.16
C ALA A 39 13.04 9.59 -12.23
N GLY A 40 12.87 9.96 -10.96
CA GLY A 40 13.96 10.12 -10.01
C GLY A 40 14.50 11.55 -9.93
N GLY A 41 15.73 11.72 -9.46
CA GLY A 41 16.35 13.03 -9.25
C GLY A 41 16.42 13.89 -10.52
N ASP A 42 16.21 15.19 -10.38
CA ASP A 42 16.40 16.14 -11.47
C ASP A 42 17.89 16.32 -11.76
N PHE A 43 18.35 15.82 -12.91
CA PHE A 43 19.76 15.89 -13.30
C PHE A 43 20.24 17.33 -13.53
N GLY A 44 19.37 18.23 -13.99
CA GLY A 44 19.72 19.64 -14.18
C GLY A 44 20.03 20.31 -12.84
N GLU A 45 19.22 20.02 -11.81
CA GLU A 45 19.46 20.49 -10.46
C GLU A 45 20.71 19.87 -9.82
N VAL A 46 20.92 18.56 -9.97
CA VAL A 46 22.16 17.91 -9.50
C VAL A 46 23.38 18.56 -10.15
N GLN A 47 23.35 18.80 -11.46
CA GLN A 47 24.44 19.45 -12.20
C GLN A 47 24.70 20.88 -11.69
N ARG A 48 23.63 21.63 -11.40
CA ARG A 48 23.70 22.99 -10.86
C ARG A 48 24.29 23.03 -9.44
N LEU A 49 23.92 22.09 -8.58
CA LEU A 49 24.33 22.07 -7.17
C LEU A 49 25.72 21.47 -6.94
N ARG A 50 26.12 20.47 -7.75
CA ARG A 50 27.37 19.71 -7.57
C ARG A 50 28.64 20.57 -7.40
N PRO A 51 28.86 21.69 -8.15
CA PRO A 51 30.05 22.52 -7.95
C PRO A 51 30.17 23.14 -6.55
N GLY A 52 29.05 23.31 -5.83
CA GLY A 52 29.03 23.79 -4.45
C GLY A 52 29.36 22.73 -3.39
N GLY A 53 29.69 21.51 -3.82
CA GLY A 53 30.06 20.41 -2.92
C GLY A 53 28.90 19.87 -2.08
N THR A 54 29.25 19.18 -0.99
CA THR A 54 28.28 18.47 -0.14
C THR A 54 27.20 19.38 0.43
N ALA A 55 27.57 20.57 0.91
CA ALA A 55 26.61 21.49 1.53
C ALA A 55 25.54 21.98 0.54
N ALA A 56 25.88 22.16 -0.73
CA ALA A 56 24.92 22.55 -1.77
C ALA A 56 23.99 21.40 -2.19
N LEU A 57 24.48 20.16 -2.15
CA LEU A 57 23.70 18.96 -2.48
C LEU A 57 22.84 18.45 -1.32
N GLU A 58 23.24 18.71 -0.08
CA GLU A 58 22.59 18.20 1.13
C GLU A 58 21.07 18.44 1.16
N PRO A 59 20.53 19.62 0.81
CA PRO A 59 19.08 19.85 0.81
C PRO A 59 18.31 18.91 -0.10
N LEU A 60 18.86 18.54 -1.27
CA LEU A 60 18.20 17.65 -2.23
C LEU A 60 17.90 16.29 -1.58
N PHE A 61 18.90 15.72 -0.90
CA PHE A 61 18.79 14.41 -0.26
C PHE A 61 18.11 14.47 1.10
N ARG A 62 18.36 15.50 1.91
CA ARG A 62 17.71 15.63 3.23
C ARG A 62 16.21 15.85 3.10
N ASN A 63 15.77 16.74 2.22
CA ASN A 63 14.35 17.04 2.06
C ASN A 63 13.60 15.81 1.54
N PHE A 64 14.12 15.19 0.47
CA PHE A 64 13.52 13.98 -0.09
C PHE A 64 13.56 12.79 0.89
N GLY A 65 14.67 12.61 1.61
CA GLY A 65 14.79 11.58 2.64
C GLY A 65 13.85 11.81 3.83
N ALA A 66 13.59 13.07 4.21
CA ALA A 66 12.60 13.42 5.23
C ALA A 66 11.18 13.07 4.76
N ALA A 67 10.83 13.40 3.51
CA ALA A 67 9.56 13.01 2.91
C ALA A 67 9.37 11.49 2.89
N CYS A 68 10.40 10.71 2.54
CA CYS A 68 10.31 9.24 2.58
C CYS A 68 10.17 8.71 4.02
N ARG A 69 10.92 9.30 4.97
CA ARG A 69 10.96 8.83 6.36
C ARG A 69 9.64 9.07 7.09
N VAL A 70 9.00 10.22 6.87
CA VAL A 70 7.78 10.59 7.62
C VAL A 70 6.62 9.63 7.36
N ILE A 71 6.58 8.96 6.20
CA ILE A 71 5.53 8.02 5.81
C ILE A 71 5.28 6.95 6.88
N ALA A 72 6.33 6.33 7.41
CA ALA A 72 6.21 5.28 8.43
C ALA A 72 5.54 5.78 9.72
N GLY A 73 5.76 7.07 10.06
CA GLY A 73 5.17 7.70 11.23
C GLY A 73 3.79 8.32 11.01
N LEU A 74 3.26 8.33 9.77
CA LEU A 74 1.93 8.88 9.53
C LEU A 74 0.84 7.96 10.10
N PRO A 75 -0.20 8.52 10.74
CA PRO A 75 -1.25 7.74 11.38
C PRO A 75 -2.32 7.28 10.36
N VAL A 76 -2.02 7.28 9.07
CA VAL A 76 -2.92 6.81 8.01
C VAL A 76 -2.11 6.01 7.00
N PRO A 77 -2.71 5.03 6.30
CA PRO A 77 -2.03 4.30 5.25
C PRO A 77 -1.60 5.23 4.13
N VAL A 78 -0.38 5.05 3.63
CA VAL A 78 0.16 5.72 2.46
C VAL A 78 0.28 4.71 1.33
N VAL A 79 -0.47 4.94 0.26
CA VAL A 79 -0.52 4.08 -0.92
C VAL A 79 0.19 4.76 -2.08
N ALA A 80 1.23 4.13 -2.62
CA ALA A 80 1.82 4.53 -3.89
C ALA A 80 1.00 3.91 -5.04
N VAL A 81 0.46 4.77 -5.93
CA VAL A 81 -0.22 4.35 -7.16
C VAL A 81 0.71 4.63 -8.34
N VAL A 82 1.20 3.56 -8.96
CA VAL A 82 2.39 3.60 -9.82
C VAL A 82 2.05 3.22 -11.24
N GLU A 83 2.19 4.19 -12.13
CA GLU A 83 2.08 4.03 -13.58
C GLU A 83 3.38 4.46 -14.26
N GLY A 84 3.57 4.01 -15.49
CA GLY A 84 4.69 4.46 -16.32
C GLY A 84 6.04 4.13 -15.70
N VAL A 85 6.80 5.14 -15.25
CA VAL A 85 8.14 4.92 -14.67
C VAL A 85 8.19 5.27 -13.19
N ALA A 86 8.86 4.42 -12.41
CA ALA A 86 9.34 4.71 -11.05
C ALA A 86 10.83 4.38 -10.98
N MET A 87 11.66 5.40 -11.15
CA MET A 87 13.11 5.25 -11.32
C MET A 87 13.87 5.99 -10.22
N ALA A 88 14.99 5.43 -9.77
CA ALA A 88 15.90 6.09 -8.81
C ALA A 88 15.12 6.67 -7.60
N GLY A 89 15.13 7.98 -7.36
CA GLY A 89 14.31 8.59 -6.31
C GLY A 89 12.83 8.20 -6.34
N GLY A 90 12.21 8.08 -7.51
CA GLY A 90 10.84 7.57 -7.65
C GLY A 90 10.68 6.13 -7.17
N PHE A 91 11.66 5.28 -7.44
CA PHE A 91 11.72 3.91 -6.94
C PHE A 91 11.93 3.88 -5.41
N GLU A 92 12.69 4.82 -4.86
CA GLU A 92 12.92 4.95 -3.41
C GLU A 92 11.68 5.46 -2.65
N LEU A 93 10.86 6.30 -3.30
CA LEU A 93 9.57 6.76 -2.78
C LEU A 93 8.54 5.64 -2.79
N LEU A 94 8.49 4.84 -3.87
CA LEU A 94 7.65 3.64 -3.95
C LEU A 94 7.95 2.69 -2.78
N GLN A 95 9.22 2.44 -2.49
CA GLN A 95 9.65 1.60 -1.36
C GLN A 95 9.30 2.18 0.02
N ALA A 96 9.05 3.48 0.11
CA ALA A 96 8.74 4.15 1.37
C ALA A 96 7.25 4.09 1.72
N ALA A 97 6.37 3.86 0.74
CA ALA A 97 4.94 3.70 0.95
C ALA A 97 4.62 2.42 1.75
N ASP A 98 3.50 2.41 2.47
CA ASP A 98 3.05 1.22 3.19
C ASP A 98 2.58 0.13 2.21
N ILE A 99 1.94 0.57 1.13
CA ILE A 99 1.36 -0.28 0.09
C ILE A 99 1.69 0.33 -1.27
N ALA A 100 2.09 -0.49 -2.25
CA ALA A 100 2.18 -0.07 -3.64
C ALA A 100 1.19 -0.85 -4.51
N LEU A 101 0.44 -0.11 -5.34
CA LEU A 101 -0.44 -0.61 -6.39
C LEU A 101 0.16 -0.20 -7.73
N VAL A 102 0.47 -1.17 -8.58
CA VAL A 102 1.34 -0.96 -9.75
C VAL A 102 0.64 -1.39 -11.02
N ARG A 103 0.72 -0.59 -12.08
CA ARG A 103 0.22 -1.01 -13.39
C ARG A 103 1.14 -2.08 -13.98
N ASP A 104 0.60 -3.09 -14.67
CA ASP A 104 1.40 -4.23 -15.13
C ASP A 104 2.57 -3.83 -16.03
N ASP A 105 2.35 -2.82 -16.88
CA ASP A 105 3.34 -2.27 -17.81
C ASP A 105 4.27 -1.21 -17.18
N ALA A 106 4.18 -0.96 -15.87
CA ALA A 106 5.05 -0.03 -15.18
C ALA A 106 6.51 -0.52 -15.23
N ARG A 107 7.45 0.43 -15.28
CA ARG A 107 8.88 0.16 -15.35
C ARG A 107 9.53 0.67 -14.08
N LEU A 108 9.94 -0.26 -13.21
CA LEU A 108 10.51 0.05 -11.90
C LEU A 108 12.01 -0.27 -11.91
N CYS A 109 12.83 0.65 -11.41
CA CYS A 109 14.27 0.43 -11.36
C CYS A 109 14.98 1.38 -10.40
N ASP A 110 15.94 0.86 -9.65
CA ASP A 110 17.02 1.72 -9.16
C ASP A 110 18.02 1.98 -10.32
N ASN A 111 17.91 3.14 -10.95
CA ASN A 111 18.67 3.46 -12.16
C ASN A 111 19.99 4.19 -11.85
N HIS A 112 20.38 4.35 -10.58
CA HIS A 112 21.54 5.15 -10.19
C HIS A 112 22.86 4.59 -10.77
N VAL A 113 23.04 3.26 -10.73
CA VAL A 113 24.29 2.60 -11.17
C VAL A 113 24.58 2.84 -12.66
N ASN A 114 23.55 2.94 -13.49
CA ASN A 114 23.67 3.20 -14.93
C ASN A 114 24.25 4.60 -15.23
N PHE A 115 24.28 5.50 -14.22
CA PHE A 115 24.87 6.83 -14.31
C PHE A 115 26.05 7.04 -13.34
N GLY A 116 26.61 5.96 -12.80
CA GLY A 116 27.70 6.03 -11.82
C GLY A 116 27.30 6.71 -10.49
N GLN A 117 26.01 6.70 -10.17
CA GLN A 117 25.47 7.27 -8.93
C GLN A 117 25.13 6.17 -7.92
N VAL A 118 24.83 6.58 -6.69
CA VAL A 118 24.36 5.70 -5.62
C VAL A 118 22.98 6.15 -5.11
N PRO A 119 22.16 5.24 -4.56
CA PRO A 119 20.86 5.60 -3.98
C PRO A 119 21.04 6.52 -2.76
N GLY A 120 20.28 7.61 -2.72
CA GLY A 120 20.37 8.63 -1.66
C GLY A 120 19.07 8.87 -0.88
N GLY A 121 17.93 8.37 -1.36
CA GLY A 121 16.63 8.45 -0.69
C GLY A 121 16.35 7.31 0.28
N GLY A 122 17.18 6.26 0.29
CA GLY A 122 17.12 5.12 1.21
C GLY A 122 16.90 3.75 0.55
N GLY A 123 16.98 3.68 -0.79
CA GLY A 123 16.78 2.43 -1.54
C GLY A 123 17.76 1.32 -1.18
N SER A 124 19.01 1.68 -0.87
CA SER A 124 20.02 0.72 -0.38
C SER A 124 19.65 0.09 0.96
N GLN A 125 18.71 0.68 1.70
CA GLN A 125 18.28 0.22 3.02
C GLN A 125 16.92 -0.45 2.96
N ARG A 126 15.94 0.13 2.27
CA ARG A 126 14.56 -0.39 2.21
C ARG A 126 14.45 -1.62 1.31
N LEU A 127 15.02 -1.58 0.11
CA LEU A 127 14.93 -2.69 -0.84
C LEU A 127 15.37 -4.05 -0.27
N PRO A 128 16.56 -4.21 0.36
CA PRO A 128 16.96 -5.52 0.89
C PRO A 128 16.07 -6.03 2.03
N ARG A 129 15.37 -5.14 2.75
CA ARG A 129 14.39 -5.51 3.78
C ARG A 129 13.06 -5.97 3.17
N LEU A 130 12.68 -5.38 2.04
CA LEU A 130 11.45 -5.72 1.31
C LEU A 130 11.58 -7.02 0.50
N VAL A 131 12.64 -7.14 -0.31
CA VAL A 131 12.75 -8.23 -1.30
C VAL A 131 13.87 -9.24 -1.00
N GLY A 132 14.57 -9.05 0.11
CA GLY A 132 15.74 -9.85 0.49
C GLY A 132 17.04 -9.41 -0.22
N ARG A 133 18.17 -9.71 0.43
CA ARG A 133 19.50 -9.20 0.06
C ARG A 133 19.92 -9.51 -1.39
N ARG A 134 19.67 -10.73 -1.88
CA ARG A 134 20.14 -11.16 -3.21
C ARG A 134 19.42 -10.44 -4.35
N ARG A 135 18.09 -10.37 -4.28
CA ARG A 135 17.28 -9.62 -5.26
C ARG A 135 17.64 -8.14 -5.23
N ALA A 136 17.76 -7.56 -4.04
CA ALA A 136 18.16 -6.17 -3.88
C ALA A 136 19.53 -5.88 -4.50
N LEU A 137 20.58 -6.65 -4.17
CA LEU A 137 21.90 -6.44 -4.77
C LEU A 137 21.90 -6.68 -6.29
N GLY A 138 21.24 -7.74 -6.77
CA GLY A 138 21.13 -7.99 -8.20
C GLY A 138 20.50 -6.80 -8.93
N HIS A 139 19.41 -6.26 -8.40
CA HIS A 139 18.72 -5.11 -8.98
C HIS A 139 19.55 -3.82 -8.89
N LEU A 140 20.06 -3.48 -7.70
CA LEU A 140 20.84 -2.24 -7.44
C LEU A 140 22.16 -2.19 -8.22
N LEU A 141 22.85 -3.32 -8.38
CA LEU A 141 24.16 -3.39 -9.04
C LEU A 141 24.06 -3.49 -10.56
N THR A 142 22.94 -3.98 -11.10
CA THR A 142 22.72 -4.11 -12.54
C THR A 142 21.90 -2.98 -13.14
N GLY A 143 21.11 -2.28 -12.32
CA GLY A 143 20.12 -1.31 -12.82
C GLY A 143 19.09 -1.97 -13.74
N ALA A 144 18.78 -3.25 -13.51
CA ALA A 144 17.78 -3.99 -14.29
C ALA A 144 16.37 -3.47 -13.98
N ARG A 145 15.51 -3.38 -15.00
CA ARG A 145 14.10 -3.00 -14.82
C ARG A 145 13.26 -4.21 -14.44
N ILE A 146 12.25 -3.99 -13.61
CA ILE A 146 11.19 -4.96 -13.35
C ILE A 146 9.82 -4.35 -13.69
N ASP A 147 8.87 -5.22 -14.02
CA ASP A 147 7.47 -4.87 -14.30
C ASP A 147 6.57 -4.99 -13.07
N GLY A 148 5.29 -4.64 -13.21
CA GLY A 148 4.30 -4.72 -12.14
C GLY A 148 4.16 -6.13 -11.53
N PRO A 149 3.94 -7.18 -12.35
CA PRO A 149 3.82 -8.55 -11.85
C PRO A 149 5.07 -9.04 -11.12
N THR A 150 6.27 -8.70 -11.62
CA THR A 150 7.53 -9.03 -10.94
C THR A 150 7.65 -8.31 -9.60
N ALA A 151 7.23 -7.05 -9.52
CA ALA A 151 7.22 -6.30 -8.26
C ALA A 151 6.34 -6.95 -7.20
N VAL A 152 5.16 -7.46 -7.59
CA VAL A 152 4.28 -8.24 -6.69
C VAL A 152 4.94 -9.56 -6.29
N ALA A 153 5.50 -10.31 -7.24
CA ALA A 153 6.17 -11.58 -6.97
C ALA A 153 7.39 -11.44 -6.03
N TRP A 154 7.98 -10.25 -5.97
CA TRP A 154 9.11 -9.95 -5.08
C TRP A 154 8.68 -9.46 -3.69
N GLY A 155 7.38 -9.16 -3.48
CA GLY A 155 6.88 -8.52 -2.27
C GLY A 155 7.17 -7.01 -2.21
N LEU A 156 7.54 -6.40 -3.33
CA LEU A 156 7.77 -4.95 -3.43
C LEU A 156 6.45 -4.18 -3.62
N ALA A 157 5.46 -4.81 -4.25
CA ALA A 157 4.12 -4.26 -4.45
C ALA A 157 3.07 -5.22 -3.87
N PHE A 158 1.95 -4.67 -3.41
CA PHE A 158 0.84 -5.46 -2.88
C PHE A 158 0.02 -6.10 -4.00
N ARG A 159 -0.27 -5.33 -5.05
CA ARG A 159 -0.99 -5.79 -6.24
C ARG A 159 -0.53 -5.06 -7.49
N SER A 160 -0.70 -5.73 -8.61
CA SER A 160 -0.64 -5.13 -9.93
C SER A 160 -1.92 -5.38 -10.71
N PHE A 161 -2.19 -4.53 -11.69
CA PHE A 161 -3.38 -4.60 -12.53
C PHE A 161 -3.02 -4.33 -13.98
N ALA A 162 -3.73 -4.99 -14.89
CA ALA A 162 -3.67 -4.68 -16.30
C ALA A 162 -4.06 -3.20 -16.54
N PRO A 163 -3.55 -2.54 -17.60
CA PRO A 163 -3.84 -1.14 -17.87
C PRO A 163 -5.34 -0.79 -17.89
N GLU A 164 -6.17 -1.68 -18.43
CA GLU A 164 -7.62 -1.49 -18.57
C GLU A 164 -8.37 -1.63 -17.23
N GLU A 165 -7.78 -2.32 -16.26
CA GLU A 165 -8.37 -2.59 -14.94
C GLU A 165 -7.78 -1.68 -13.84
N PHE A 166 -6.75 -0.91 -14.17
CA PHE A 166 -5.91 -0.23 -13.18
C PHE A 166 -6.69 0.75 -12.30
N GLU A 167 -7.51 1.62 -12.88
CA GLU A 167 -8.28 2.59 -12.08
C GLU A 167 -9.30 1.92 -11.17
N ALA A 168 -10.08 0.96 -11.69
CA ALA A 168 -11.09 0.25 -10.93
C ALA A 168 -10.46 -0.58 -9.79
N GLY A 169 -9.32 -1.23 -10.06
CA GLY A 169 -8.56 -1.98 -9.06
C GLY A 169 -7.97 -1.09 -7.97
N VAL A 170 -7.45 0.08 -8.32
CA VAL A 170 -6.97 1.08 -7.36
C VAL A 170 -8.12 1.59 -6.49
N GLU A 171 -9.25 1.95 -7.11
CA GLU A 171 -10.42 2.45 -6.40
C GLU A 171 -10.99 1.42 -5.41
N ASP A 172 -11.10 0.14 -5.79
CA ASP A 172 -11.53 -0.94 -4.88
C ASP A 172 -10.64 -1.02 -3.64
N VAL A 173 -9.32 -1.05 -3.82
CA VAL A 173 -8.38 -1.14 -2.70
C VAL A 173 -8.49 0.09 -1.79
N LEU A 174 -8.55 1.30 -2.37
CA LEU A 174 -8.68 2.54 -1.60
C LEU A 174 -10.02 2.61 -0.85
N ALA A 175 -11.12 2.21 -1.47
CA ALA A 175 -12.44 2.15 -0.83
C ALA A 175 -12.43 1.19 0.36
N ARG A 176 -11.82 0.02 0.21
CA ARG A 176 -11.69 -0.97 1.29
C ARG A 176 -10.83 -0.46 2.44
N LEU A 177 -9.75 0.28 2.17
CA LEU A 177 -8.93 0.93 3.21
C LEU A 177 -9.71 2.05 3.91
N ALA A 178 -10.39 2.91 3.16
CA ALA A 178 -11.13 4.04 3.69
C ALA A 178 -12.32 3.61 4.57
N ALA A 179 -12.94 2.48 4.25
CA ALA A 179 -14.03 1.89 5.03
C ALA A 179 -13.59 1.32 6.39
N ARG A 180 -12.28 1.15 6.64
CA ARG A 180 -11.79 0.65 7.93
C ARG A 180 -11.89 1.71 9.02
N ARG A 181 -11.99 1.21 10.24
CA ARG A 181 -11.97 2.02 11.46
C ARG A 181 -10.60 2.69 11.65
N PRO A 182 -10.53 4.04 11.73
CA PRO A 182 -9.26 4.77 11.75
C PRO A 182 -8.32 4.37 12.90
N ASP A 183 -8.88 4.15 14.08
CA ASP A 183 -8.18 3.78 15.31
C ASP A 183 -7.47 2.42 15.18
N ALA A 184 -8.15 1.41 14.62
CA ALA A 184 -7.56 0.10 14.38
C ALA A 184 -6.43 0.18 13.32
N VAL A 185 -6.68 0.89 12.22
CA VAL A 185 -5.68 1.08 11.15
C VAL A 185 -4.43 1.79 11.67
N ARG A 186 -4.60 2.84 12.47
CA ARG A 186 -3.51 3.60 13.13
C ARG A 186 -2.63 2.67 13.96
N LYS A 187 -3.26 1.90 14.85
CA LYS A 187 -2.56 0.96 15.75
C LYS A 187 -1.84 -0.15 14.98
N ILE A 188 -2.50 -0.77 13.99
CA ILE A 188 -1.88 -1.81 13.16
C ILE A 188 -0.65 -1.27 12.43
N LYS A 189 -0.76 -0.10 11.79
CA LYS A 189 0.38 0.51 11.09
C LYS A 189 1.54 0.82 12.06
N ALA A 190 1.25 1.42 13.21
CA ALA A 190 2.25 1.72 14.23
C ALA A 190 2.97 0.46 14.71
N LEU A 191 2.22 -0.60 15.05
CA LEU A 191 2.78 -1.89 15.48
C LEU A 191 3.76 -2.49 14.47
N VAL A 192 3.42 -2.45 13.18
CA VAL A 192 4.30 -2.96 12.11
C VAL A 192 5.60 -2.15 12.02
N HIS A 193 5.52 -0.81 12.02
CA HIS A 193 6.70 0.04 11.84
C HIS A 193 7.58 0.12 13.09
N GLU A 194 6.98 0.25 14.27
CA GLU A 194 7.71 0.30 15.54
C GLU A 194 8.29 -1.07 15.88
N GLY A 195 7.51 -2.15 15.71
CA GLY A 195 7.96 -3.52 15.93
C GLY A 195 9.12 -3.93 15.03
N ALA A 196 9.19 -3.43 13.79
CA ALA A 196 10.28 -3.71 12.88
C ALA A 196 11.66 -3.18 13.34
N ALA A 197 11.69 -2.25 14.29
CA ALA A 197 12.91 -1.75 14.91
C ALA A 197 13.35 -2.55 16.15
N LEU A 198 12.51 -3.46 16.63
CA LEU A 198 12.69 -4.24 17.85
C LEU A 198 13.11 -5.69 17.56
N GLY A 199 13.56 -6.39 18.61
CA GLY A 199 13.61 -7.85 18.58
C GLY A 199 12.19 -8.43 18.59
N LEU A 200 12.03 -9.66 18.10
CA LEU A 200 10.70 -10.28 17.97
C LEU A 200 9.95 -10.33 19.31
N ASP A 201 10.61 -10.71 20.40
CA ASP A 201 9.97 -10.81 21.72
C ASP A 201 9.49 -9.44 22.21
N ASP A 202 10.32 -8.39 22.10
CA ASP A 202 9.94 -7.02 22.46
C ASP A 202 8.78 -6.48 21.58
N ALA A 203 8.76 -6.84 20.29
CA ALA A 203 7.69 -6.47 19.38
C ALA A 203 6.36 -7.16 19.74
N LEU A 204 6.40 -8.41 20.21
CA LEU A 204 5.22 -9.14 20.68
C LEU A 204 4.67 -8.60 22.00
N GLU A 205 5.55 -8.16 22.91
CA GLU A 205 5.12 -7.46 24.13
C GLU A 205 4.49 -6.10 23.82
N LEU A 206 5.03 -5.36 22.85
CA LEU A 206 4.40 -4.14 22.33
C LEU A 206 3.00 -4.43 21.75
N GLU A 207 2.88 -5.48 20.93
CA GLU A 207 1.58 -5.91 20.39
C GLU A 207 0.59 -6.26 21.50
N LEU A 208 1.02 -7.02 22.50
CA LEU A 208 0.19 -7.41 23.64
C LEU A 208 -0.34 -6.19 24.41
N ALA A 209 0.52 -5.21 24.69
CA ALA A 209 0.11 -3.98 25.36
C ALA A 209 -0.94 -3.21 24.55
N VAL A 210 -0.70 -3.04 23.24
CA VAL A 210 -1.59 -2.29 22.34
C VAL A 210 -2.95 -2.99 22.15
N VAL A 211 -2.96 -4.32 22.02
CA VAL A 211 -4.21 -5.07 21.83
C VAL A 211 -5.06 -5.08 23.08
N LEU A 212 -4.47 -5.23 24.28
CA LEU A 212 -5.20 -5.16 25.54
C LEU A 212 -5.85 -3.79 25.73
N GLU A 213 -5.11 -2.71 25.50
CA GLU A 213 -5.65 -1.35 25.57
C GLU A 213 -6.77 -1.13 24.53
N HIS A 214 -6.57 -1.59 23.28
CA HIS A 214 -7.54 -1.38 22.21
C HIS A 214 -8.85 -2.15 22.44
N ILE A 215 -8.76 -3.42 22.87
CA ILE A 215 -9.93 -4.26 23.09
C ILE A 215 -10.70 -3.83 24.35
N ALA A 216 -9.99 -3.49 25.43
CA ALA A 216 -10.63 -3.06 26.68
C ALA A 216 -11.29 -1.67 26.57
N GLY A 217 -10.82 -0.82 25.66
CA GLY A 217 -11.43 0.49 25.42
C GLY A 217 -12.72 0.41 24.58
N ASP A 218 -13.46 1.52 24.56
CA ASP A 218 -14.75 1.67 23.84
C ASP A 218 -14.67 1.24 22.37
N ALA A 219 -13.51 1.45 21.77
CA ALA A 219 -13.25 1.09 20.40
C ALA A 219 -13.38 -0.42 20.13
N GLY A 220 -12.77 -1.24 20.98
CA GLY A 220 -12.80 -2.69 20.90
C GLY A 220 -14.20 -3.26 21.12
N GLY A 221 -14.92 -2.72 22.11
CA GLY A 221 -16.30 -3.11 22.41
C GLY A 221 -17.21 -3.03 21.18
N ALA A 222 -17.24 -1.88 20.51
CA ALA A 222 -18.07 -1.69 19.32
C ALA A 222 -17.66 -2.59 18.13
N GLY A 223 -16.39 -3.01 18.03
CA GLY A 223 -15.94 -3.95 17.00
C GLY A 223 -16.38 -5.39 17.28
N VAL A 224 -16.30 -5.81 18.55
CA VAL A 224 -16.74 -7.14 19.00
C VAL A 224 -18.26 -7.27 18.84
N GLU A 225 -19.02 -6.26 19.24
CA GLU A 225 -20.47 -6.21 19.11
C GLU A 225 -20.91 -6.29 17.64
N ALA A 226 -20.33 -5.46 16.76
CA ALA A 226 -20.62 -5.51 15.33
C ALA A 226 -20.32 -6.89 14.70
N PHE A 227 -19.26 -7.56 15.15
CA PHE A 227 -18.94 -8.92 14.70
C PHE A 227 -19.94 -9.96 15.23
N THR A 228 -20.36 -9.88 16.49
CA THR A 228 -21.34 -10.79 17.08
C THR A 228 -22.73 -10.60 16.49
N ASP A 229 -23.11 -9.37 16.18
CA ASP A 229 -24.40 -9.01 15.58
C ASP A 229 -24.45 -9.47 14.13
N ALA A 230 -23.41 -9.22 13.32
CA ALA A 230 -23.33 -9.73 11.96
C ALA A 230 -23.42 -11.27 11.88
N ARG A 231 -22.87 -11.99 12.88
CA ARG A 231 -23.04 -13.45 13.00
C ARG A 231 -24.45 -13.86 13.42
N THR A 232 -25.15 -13.02 14.16
CA THR A 232 -26.54 -13.26 14.58
C THR A 232 -27.50 -13.01 13.43
N ASP A 233 -27.28 -11.98 12.64
CA ASP A 233 -28.05 -11.68 11.42
C ASP A 233 -27.85 -12.78 10.37
N ALA A 234 -26.60 -13.19 10.11
CA ALA A 234 -26.32 -14.30 9.20
C ALA A 234 -26.97 -15.64 9.66
N ARG A 235 -27.16 -15.84 10.97
CA ARG A 235 -27.87 -17.01 11.52
C ARG A 235 -29.39 -16.86 11.49
N THR A 236 -29.90 -15.64 11.48
CA THR A 236 -31.33 -15.32 11.41
C THR A 236 -31.85 -15.44 9.98
N ASP A 237 -31.03 -15.05 8.99
CA ASP A 237 -31.32 -15.28 7.57
C ASP A 237 -31.42 -16.79 7.25
N ILE A 238 -30.48 -17.60 7.75
CA ILE A 238 -30.54 -19.08 7.61
C ILE A 238 -31.82 -19.67 8.23
N ARG A 239 -32.33 -19.11 9.34
CA ARG A 239 -33.58 -19.58 9.98
C ARG A 239 -34.84 -19.13 9.27
N THR A 240 -34.77 -18.03 8.53
CA THR A 240 -35.90 -17.50 7.75
C THR A 240 -36.04 -18.29 6.45
N ASP A 241 -34.93 -18.66 5.80
CA ASP A 241 -34.93 -19.52 4.60
C ASP A 241 -35.48 -20.93 4.88
N ILE A 242 -35.13 -21.55 6.01
CA ILE A 242 -35.65 -22.89 6.38
C ILE A 242 -37.18 -22.89 6.61
N ARG A 243 -37.79 -21.74 6.97
CA ARG A 243 -39.25 -21.65 7.16
C ARG A 243 -40.02 -21.44 5.85
N THR A 244 -39.37 -20.93 4.81
CA THR A 244 -40.00 -20.69 3.50
C THR A 244 -40.04 -21.95 2.63
N ASP A 245 -39.07 -22.86 2.81
CA ASP A 245 -38.95 -24.11 2.03
C ASP A 245 -39.85 -25.27 2.48
N ILE A 246 -40.55 -25.17 3.62
CA ILE A 246 -41.41 -26.24 4.14
C ILE A 246 -42.87 -26.12 3.63
N ARG A 247 -43.20 -25.12 2.78
CA ARG A 247 -44.59 -24.81 2.41
C ARG A 247 -45.02 -25.07 0.96
N THR A 248 -44.19 -25.69 0.13
CA THR A 248 -44.52 -25.89 -1.31
C THR A 248 -44.55 -27.33 -1.81
N ASP A 249 -44.43 -28.36 -0.95
CA ASP A 249 -44.44 -29.75 -1.44
C ASP A 249 -45.61 -30.58 -0.90
N THR A 250 -46.84 -30.22 -1.30
CA THR A 250 -47.99 -31.14 -1.32
C THR A 250 -49.06 -30.62 -2.29
N ARG A 251 -48.94 -30.91 -3.60
CA ARG A 251 -50.11 -31.25 -4.44
C ARG A 251 -49.77 -31.71 -5.86
N SER A 252 -50.46 -32.80 -6.22
CA SER A 252 -50.92 -33.23 -7.55
C SER A 252 -49.99 -34.07 -8.43
N GLY A 253 -50.07 -35.39 -8.26
CA GLY A 253 -49.79 -36.39 -9.28
C GLY A 253 -50.97 -37.37 -9.38
N THR A 254 -51.96 -37.05 -10.21
CA THR A 254 -53.02 -37.95 -10.74
C THR A 254 -53.16 -37.59 -12.22
N ASP A 255 -52.66 -38.43 -13.12
CA ASP A 255 -53.38 -39.54 -13.77
C ASP A 255 -53.86 -39.12 -15.16
N SER A 256 -53.34 -39.76 -16.21
CA SER A 256 -54.07 -39.95 -17.47
C SER A 256 -53.40 -41.05 -18.32
N ARG A 257 -54.14 -42.15 -18.44
CA ARG A 257 -54.03 -43.16 -19.50
C ARG A 257 -54.45 -42.56 -20.85
N THR A 258 -53.83 -43.02 -21.93
CA THR A 258 -54.55 -43.40 -23.16
C THR A 258 -53.75 -44.37 -24.03
N GLU A 259 -54.48 -45.35 -24.54
CA GLU A 259 -54.13 -46.50 -25.38
C GLU A 259 -53.96 -46.19 -26.87
N GLU A 260 -53.31 -47.14 -27.56
CA GLU A 260 -53.45 -47.60 -28.97
C GLU A 260 -53.02 -46.70 -30.15
N ALA A 261 -52.12 -47.21 -31.02
CA ALA A 261 -52.51 -48.10 -32.13
C ALA A 261 -51.31 -48.56 -33.02
N ARG A 262 -51.31 -49.88 -33.28
CA ARG A 262 -50.62 -50.68 -34.34
C ARG A 262 -49.13 -51.00 -34.24
#